data_AF-A0A2G6C4U1-F1
#
_entry.id   AF-A0A2G6C4U1-F1
#
_cell.length_a   1.000
_cell.length_b   1.000
_cell.length_c   1.000
_cell.angle_alpha   90.00
_cell.angle_beta   90.00
_cell.angle_gamma   90.00
#
_symmetry.space_group_name_H-M   'P 1'
#
loop_
_entity.id
_entity.type
_entity.pdbx_description
1 polymer ?
#
loop_
_entity_poly.entity_id
_entity_poly.type
_entity_poly.pdbx_seq_one_letter_code
_entity_poly.pdbx_strand_id
1 'polypeptide(L)'
;MSKNKQQRGATAIFIVIFAMLLLSIIAISFLGTMLREKGRSLDDELSESAYDSALAGVEDGKRALEACAKGKAVACSAIKEKKCDTTSRAGIVTETDGEVKIRSKTFGGGKNELNQAYTCVKVNRKTNEYKGRLGADDSVIVPLKGDGGYDQVEVSWHNINDGDGYNFNNPLNPSLSSLSSWERPALFKAQYMQYSKGTLKPAEFNDDGKAHTVFLYPNDVGSASHDIKLKDLRRDGSAEPVEVKCQSSPGIVGYVCSTKLILPPMPNRVAYLRLTSMYKSAHFQVKLLDGASAVVKFDGVQPIIDSTGRANDVYRRVEARVEAVDRNFPFPRATIDISNNFCKNFSLTENDFFGGSCNPSISGI
;
A
#
# COMPACT_ATOMS: atom_id res chain seq x y z
N MET A 1 63.69 44.03 51.48
CA MET A 1 62.92 43.87 50.22
C MET A 1 63.40 42.68 49.35
N SER A 2 63.59 41.47 49.90
CA SER A 2 64.06 40.30 49.12
C SER A 2 63.06 39.11 49.06
N LYS A 3 62.02 39.09 49.92
CA LYS A 3 61.06 37.97 49.96
C LYS A 3 60.04 37.92 48.79
N ASN A 4 59.78 39.02 48.10
CA ASN A 4 58.76 39.07 47.03
C ASN A 4 59.23 38.57 45.65
N LYS A 5 60.55 38.41 45.41
CA LYS A 5 61.07 37.91 44.12
C LYS A 5 61.01 36.39 43.99
N GLN A 6 61.16 35.64 45.09
CA GLN A 6 61.05 34.17 45.07
C GLN A 6 59.60 33.67 45.01
N GLN A 7 58.63 34.41 45.57
CA GLN A 7 57.22 34.02 45.52
C GLN A 7 56.59 34.14 44.13
N ARG A 8 57.06 35.06 43.28
CA ARG A 8 56.53 35.21 41.89
C ARG A 8 56.84 34.02 40.99
N GLY A 9 57.98 33.34 41.19
CA GLY A 9 58.33 32.14 40.42
C GLY A 9 57.46 30.93 40.77
N ALA A 10 57.18 30.73 42.07
CA ALA A 10 56.33 29.64 42.53
C ALA A 10 54.85 29.83 42.09
N THR A 11 54.30 31.04 42.17
CA THR A 11 52.93 31.32 41.71
C THR A 11 52.77 31.08 40.20
N ALA A 12 53.76 31.42 39.39
CA ALA A 12 53.73 31.18 37.95
C ALA A 12 53.72 29.67 37.61
N ILE A 13 54.50 28.85 38.33
CA ILE A 13 54.51 27.39 38.13
C ILE A 13 53.15 26.77 38.52
N PHE A 14 52.55 27.21 39.63
CA PHE A 14 51.23 26.73 40.04
C PHE A 14 50.14 27.05 39.01
N ILE A 15 50.14 28.27 38.47
CA ILE A 15 49.16 28.66 37.44
C ILE A 15 49.34 27.81 36.18
N VAL A 16 50.58 27.56 35.73
CA VAL A 16 50.85 26.72 34.55
C VAL A 16 50.42 25.28 34.80
N ILE A 17 50.70 24.70 35.97
CA ILE A 17 50.28 23.33 36.31
C ILE A 17 48.75 23.23 36.35
N PHE A 18 48.06 24.18 37.00
CA PHE A 18 46.60 24.20 37.02
C PHE A 18 46.00 24.41 35.63
N ALA A 19 46.58 25.29 34.81
CA ALA A 19 46.14 25.49 33.43
C ALA A 19 46.36 24.23 32.58
N MET A 20 47.50 23.55 32.73
CA MET A 20 47.76 22.28 32.03
C MET A 20 46.81 21.17 32.49
N LEU A 21 46.52 21.06 33.79
CA LEU A 21 45.55 20.11 34.31
C LEU A 21 44.15 20.37 33.76
N LEU A 22 43.71 21.64 33.75
CA LEU A 22 42.41 22.04 33.23
C LEU A 22 42.29 21.76 31.73
N LEU A 23 43.33 22.09 30.94
CA LEU A 23 43.37 21.77 29.51
C LEU A 23 43.36 20.26 29.25
N SER A 24 44.03 19.47 30.08
CA SER A 24 44.04 18.00 29.96
C SER A 24 42.66 17.39 30.21
N ILE A 25 41.93 17.86 31.23
CA ILE A 25 40.56 17.42 31.54
C ILE A 25 39.61 17.76 30.39
N ILE A 26 39.72 18.97 29.83
CA ILE A 26 38.92 19.39 28.67
C ILE A 26 39.22 18.52 27.45
N ALA A 27 40.50 18.25 27.16
CA ALA A 27 40.90 17.40 26.03
C ALA A 27 40.35 15.97 26.15
N ILE A 28 40.42 15.35 27.34
CA ILE A 28 39.86 14.01 27.59
C ILE A 28 38.34 14.03 27.42
N SER A 29 37.68 15.10 27.86
CA SER A 29 36.22 15.26 27.72
C SER A 29 35.81 15.33 26.25
N PHE A 30 36.50 16.13 25.43
CA PHE A 30 36.27 16.19 23.98
C PHE A 30 36.56 14.86 23.28
N LEU A 31 37.64 14.16 23.68
CA LEU A 31 37.95 12.84 23.14
C LEU A 31 36.85 11.83 23.47
N GLY A 32 36.33 11.85 24.70
CA GLY A 32 35.21 11.02 25.12
C GLY A 32 33.94 11.27 24.30
N THR A 33 33.58 12.54 24.10
CA THR A 33 32.43 12.92 23.25
C THR A 33 32.65 12.48 21.80
N MET A 34 33.83 12.75 21.23
CA MET A 34 34.15 12.36 19.85
C MET A 34 34.07 10.84 19.64
N LEU A 35 34.59 10.04 20.58
CA LEU A 35 34.51 8.57 20.48
C LEU A 35 33.07 8.07 20.53
N ARG A 36 32.23 8.69 21.36
CA ARG A 36 30.80 8.35 21.44
C ARG A 36 30.04 8.73 20.17
N GLU A 37 30.33 9.90 19.58
CA GLU A 37 29.74 10.32 18.31
C GLU A 37 30.20 9.42 17.15
N LYS A 38 31.48 9.03 17.12
CA LYS A 38 31.98 8.06 16.14
C LYS A 38 31.26 6.71 16.25
N GLY A 39 31.07 6.19 17.46
CA GLY A 39 30.32 4.95 17.66
C GLY A 39 28.89 5.05 17.14
N ARG A 40 28.18 6.13 17.49
CA ARG A 40 26.80 6.36 17.02
C ARG A 40 26.71 6.51 15.51
N SER A 41 27.61 7.27 14.90
CA SER A 41 27.65 7.45 13.44
C SER A 41 27.91 6.14 12.70
N LEU A 42 28.80 5.29 13.23
CA LEU A 42 29.09 3.98 12.65
C LEU A 42 27.89 3.04 12.78
N ASP A 43 27.22 3.02 13.93
CA ASP A 43 26.02 2.19 14.13
C ASP A 43 24.88 2.61 13.20
N ASP A 44 24.69 3.92 13.01
CA ASP A 44 23.69 4.47 12.08
C ASP A 44 24.04 4.10 10.62
N GLU A 45 25.30 4.23 10.21
CA GLU A 45 25.79 3.86 8.86
C GLU A 45 25.66 2.36 8.59
N LEU A 46 26.01 1.50 9.55
CA LEU A 46 25.84 0.05 9.44
C LEU A 46 24.36 -0.35 9.37
N SER A 47 23.52 0.34 10.15
CA SER A 47 22.08 0.15 10.12
C SER A 47 21.48 0.51 8.76
N GLU A 48 21.86 1.65 8.17
CA GLU A 48 21.41 2.08 6.84
C GLU A 48 21.92 1.11 5.76
N SER A 49 23.19 0.73 5.82
CA SER A 49 23.80 -0.27 4.94
C SER A 49 23.08 -1.63 4.97
N ALA A 50 22.68 -2.10 6.16
CA ALA A 50 21.92 -3.33 6.31
C ALA A 50 20.50 -3.20 5.76
N TYR A 51 19.88 -2.02 5.90
CA TYR A 51 18.57 -1.72 5.31
C TYR A 51 18.62 -1.71 3.78
N ASP A 52 19.61 -1.06 3.17
CA ASP A 52 19.83 -1.08 1.72
C ASP A 52 20.10 -2.49 1.21
N SER A 53 20.81 -3.29 2.01
CA SER A 53 21.03 -4.70 1.68
C SER A 53 19.72 -5.49 1.66
N ALA A 54 18.81 -5.23 2.60
CA ALA A 54 17.49 -5.84 2.62
C ALA A 54 16.67 -5.42 1.40
N LEU A 55 16.72 -4.14 1.00
CA LEU A 55 16.06 -3.64 -0.20
C LEU A 55 16.56 -4.33 -1.48
N ALA A 56 17.87 -4.58 -1.61
CA ALA A 56 18.40 -5.36 -2.72
C ALA A 56 17.79 -6.78 -2.78
N GLY A 57 17.62 -7.43 -1.62
CA GLY A 57 16.91 -8.71 -1.54
C GLY A 57 15.44 -8.63 -1.95
N VAL A 58 14.75 -7.51 -1.65
CA VAL A 58 13.38 -7.25 -2.13
C VAL A 58 13.34 -7.18 -3.66
N GLU A 59 14.26 -6.44 -4.28
CA GLU A 59 14.34 -6.35 -5.75
C GLU A 59 14.60 -7.73 -6.39
N ASP A 60 15.42 -8.56 -5.77
CA ASP A 60 15.68 -9.93 -6.25
C ASP A 60 14.47 -10.84 -6.09
N GLY A 61 13.69 -10.64 -5.03
CA GLY A 61 12.39 -11.27 -4.86
C GLY A 61 11.39 -10.85 -5.96
N LYS A 62 11.41 -9.58 -6.39
CA LYS A 62 10.59 -9.12 -7.53
C LYS A 62 11.01 -9.80 -8.82
N ARG A 63 12.32 -9.93 -9.08
CA ARG A 63 12.85 -10.66 -10.23
C ARG A 63 12.40 -12.13 -10.22
N ALA A 64 12.35 -12.76 -9.04
CA ALA A 64 11.83 -14.13 -8.90
C ALA A 64 10.32 -14.21 -9.21
N LEU A 65 9.51 -13.26 -8.73
CA LEU A 65 8.07 -13.16 -9.05
C LEU A 65 7.86 -12.99 -10.55
N GLU A 66 8.60 -12.09 -11.19
CA GLU A 66 8.53 -11.84 -12.64
C GLU A 66 8.93 -13.08 -13.44
N ALA A 67 10.00 -13.78 -13.05
CA ALA A 67 10.42 -15.02 -13.69
C ALA A 67 9.35 -16.11 -13.60
N CYS A 68 8.67 -16.22 -12.45
CA CYS A 68 7.54 -17.13 -12.31
C CYS A 68 6.34 -16.70 -13.18
N ALA A 69 6.03 -15.40 -13.25
CA ALA A 69 4.97 -14.87 -14.11
C ALA A 69 5.23 -15.14 -15.60
N LYS A 70 6.50 -15.12 -16.04
CA LYS A 70 6.95 -15.51 -17.38
C LYS A 70 6.98 -17.04 -17.62
N GLY A 71 6.58 -17.85 -16.65
CA GLY A 71 6.47 -19.31 -16.80
C GLY A 71 7.72 -20.12 -16.43
N LYS A 72 8.73 -19.52 -15.78
CA LYS A 72 9.91 -20.27 -15.30
C LYS A 72 9.50 -21.17 -14.12
N ALA A 73 9.35 -22.48 -14.40
CA ALA A 73 8.88 -23.47 -13.42
C ALA A 73 9.73 -23.47 -12.12
N VAL A 74 11.05 -23.37 -12.26
CA VAL A 74 11.99 -23.33 -11.12
C VAL A 74 11.69 -22.16 -10.17
N ALA A 75 11.43 -20.96 -10.71
CA ALA A 75 11.10 -19.80 -9.90
C ALA A 75 9.75 -19.97 -9.19
N CYS A 76 8.75 -20.50 -9.89
CA CYS A 76 7.44 -20.77 -9.28
C CYS A 76 7.51 -21.81 -8.16
N SER A 77 8.32 -22.87 -8.31
CA SER A 77 8.53 -23.89 -7.27
C SER A 77 9.24 -23.30 -6.05
N ALA A 78 10.28 -22.48 -6.24
CA ALA A 78 10.97 -21.80 -5.15
C ALA A 78 10.02 -20.91 -4.32
N ILE A 79 9.17 -20.12 -4.99
CA ILE A 79 8.19 -19.25 -4.32
C ILE A 79 7.14 -20.05 -3.54
N LYS A 80 6.73 -21.23 -4.04
CA LYS A 80 5.76 -22.09 -3.35
C LYS A 80 6.30 -22.62 -2.02
N GLU A 81 7.62 -22.80 -1.91
CA GLU A 81 8.25 -23.34 -0.69
C GLU A 81 8.45 -22.32 0.42
N LYS A 82 8.43 -21.01 0.11
CA LYS A 82 8.49 -19.91 1.11
C LYS A 82 9.70 -19.96 2.04
N LYS A 83 10.86 -20.35 1.52
CA LYS A 83 12.13 -20.43 2.26
C LYS A 83 12.97 -19.17 2.09
N CYS A 84 13.97 -18.99 2.96
CA CYS A 84 14.89 -17.83 2.94
C CYS A 84 15.76 -17.76 1.67
N ASP A 85 15.98 -18.89 1.00
CA ASP A 85 16.81 -19.02 -0.19
C ASP A 85 15.99 -18.88 -1.49
N THR A 86 14.81 -18.23 -1.44
CA THR A 86 13.88 -18.18 -2.59
C THR A 86 14.56 -17.62 -3.85
N THR A 87 15.39 -16.59 -3.72
CA THR A 87 16.06 -15.94 -4.86
C THR A 87 17.13 -16.82 -5.47
N SER A 88 17.91 -17.53 -4.66
CA SER A 88 18.92 -18.46 -5.16
C SER A 88 18.28 -19.68 -5.81
N ARG A 89 17.26 -20.26 -5.16
CA ARG A 89 16.54 -21.42 -5.69
C ARG A 89 15.71 -21.12 -6.94
N ALA A 90 15.25 -19.88 -7.10
CA ALA A 90 14.65 -19.40 -8.35
C ALA A 90 15.67 -19.23 -9.49
N GLY A 91 16.97 -19.35 -9.19
CA GLY A 91 18.07 -19.15 -10.13
C GLY A 91 18.19 -17.70 -10.58
N ILE A 92 17.94 -16.75 -9.66
CA ILE A 92 18.11 -15.31 -9.89
C ILE A 92 19.52 -14.87 -9.48
N VAL A 93 20.01 -15.42 -8.37
CA VAL A 93 21.31 -15.11 -7.77
C VAL A 93 22.02 -16.37 -7.30
N THR A 94 23.32 -16.23 -7.07
CA THR A 94 24.13 -17.29 -6.45
C THR A 94 24.39 -16.92 -5.00
N GLU A 95 23.99 -17.80 -4.11
CA GLU A 95 24.29 -17.72 -2.68
C GLU A 95 25.69 -18.29 -2.41
N THR A 96 26.42 -17.69 -1.49
CA THR A 96 27.73 -18.16 -1.04
C THR A 96 27.75 -18.06 0.48
N ASP A 97 28.05 -19.17 1.15
CA ASP A 97 28.06 -19.27 2.62
C ASP A 97 26.74 -18.88 3.31
N GLY A 98 25.60 -19.13 2.67
CA GLY A 98 24.28 -18.79 3.25
C GLY A 98 23.82 -17.36 2.97
N GLU A 99 24.55 -16.60 2.16
CA GLU A 99 24.26 -15.18 1.90
C GLU A 99 24.47 -14.79 0.44
N VAL A 100 23.82 -13.71 0.03
CA VAL A 100 24.04 -13.09 -1.27
C VAL A 100 24.76 -11.76 -1.07
N LYS A 101 26.06 -11.76 -1.38
CA LYS A 101 26.94 -10.60 -1.22
C LYS A 101 26.61 -9.52 -2.24
N ILE A 102 26.45 -8.29 -1.77
CA ILE A 102 26.20 -7.13 -2.62
C ILE A 102 27.52 -6.66 -3.20
N ARG A 103 27.58 -6.56 -4.53
CA ARG A 103 28.80 -6.16 -5.22
C ARG A 103 28.75 -4.66 -5.49
N SER A 104 29.74 -3.93 -4.96
CA SER A 104 30.08 -2.62 -5.50
C SER A 104 30.72 -2.78 -6.87
N LYS A 105 30.27 -2.01 -7.87
CA LYS A 105 31.05 -1.78 -9.09
C LYS A 105 32.04 -0.64 -8.83
N THR A 106 32.95 -0.80 -7.87
CA THR A 106 34.11 0.10 -7.81
C THR A 106 35.08 -0.35 -8.90
N PHE A 107 35.49 0.57 -9.78
CA PHE A 107 36.58 0.34 -10.73
C PHE A 107 37.85 -0.04 -9.94
N GLY A 108 38.25 -1.32 -9.99
CA GLY A 108 39.52 -1.81 -9.40
C GLY A 108 39.44 -2.35 -7.97
N GLY A 109 38.27 -2.38 -7.33
CA GLY A 109 38.08 -2.95 -5.98
C GLY A 109 37.68 -4.43 -6.00
N GLY A 110 38.17 -5.21 -5.02
CA GLY A 110 37.87 -6.62 -4.86
C GLY A 110 36.36 -6.90 -4.68
N LYS A 111 35.90 -8.07 -5.11
CA LYS A 111 34.47 -8.45 -5.23
C LYS A 111 33.63 -8.40 -3.92
N ASN A 112 34.20 -8.05 -2.76
CA ASN A 112 33.60 -8.17 -1.42
C ASN A 112 33.91 -7.00 -0.47
N GLU A 113 34.33 -5.84 -0.97
CA GLU A 113 34.87 -4.75 -0.12
C GLU A 113 33.89 -4.15 0.89
N LEU A 114 32.58 -4.23 0.65
CA LEU A 114 31.58 -3.57 1.49
C LEU A 114 31.09 -4.42 2.68
N ASN A 115 31.44 -5.72 2.76
CA ASN A 115 30.90 -6.68 3.75
C ASN A 115 29.36 -6.57 3.96
N GLN A 116 28.65 -6.34 2.86
CA GLN A 116 27.19 -6.21 2.80
C GLN A 116 26.60 -7.41 2.07
N ALA A 117 25.52 -7.95 2.60
CA ALA A 117 24.82 -9.08 2.02
C ALA A 117 23.36 -9.08 2.45
N TYR A 118 22.50 -9.81 1.75
CA TYR A 118 21.24 -10.25 2.33
C TYR A 118 21.26 -11.76 2.54
N THR A 119 20.61 -12.20 3.61
CA THR A 119 20.74 -13.57 4.15
C THR A 119 19.45 -14.37 4.03
N CYS A 120 18.31 -13.69 3.91
CA CYS A 120 17.02 -14.34 3.80
C CYS A 120 16.08 -13.51 2.95
N VAL A 121 15.56 -14.08 1.87
CA VAL A 121 14.47 -13.53 1.07
C VAL A 121 13.36 -14.58 0.96
N LYS A 122 12.21 -14.29 1.55
CA LYS A 122 10.99 -15.09 1.46
C LYS A 122 9.98 -14.37 0.58
N VAL A 123 9.40 -15.08 -0.38
CA VAL A 123 8.36 -14.54 -1.25
C VAL A 123 7.04 -15.24 -0.95
N ASN A 124 6.06 -14.49 -0.47
CA ASN A 124 4.70 -14.97 -0.29
C ASN A 124 3.79 -14.40 -1.38
N ARG A 125 3.55 -15.21 -2.42
CA ARG A 125 2.66 -14.86 -3.53
C ARG A 125 1.17 -14.79 -3.14
N LYS A 126 0.75 -15.53 -2.10
CA LYS A 126 -0.65 -15.63 -1.67
C LYS A 126 -0.90 -14.82 -0.41
N THR A 127 -1.78 -13.82 -0.49
CA THR A 127 -2.06 -12.89 0.62
C THR A 127 -3.53 -12.95 1.02
N ASN A 128 -3.83 -12.75 2.30
CA ASN A 128 -5.20 -12.77 2.80
C ASN A 128 -6.01 -11.53 2.37
N GLU A 129 -5.31 -10.48 1.93
CA GLU A 129 -5.84 -9.14 1.80
C GLU A 129 -4.98 -8.30 0.84
N TYR A 130 -5.66 -7.42 0.13
CA TYR A 130 -5.05 -6.35 -0.64
C TYR A 130 -5.20 -5.04 0.15
N LYS A 131 -4.10 -4.33 0.38
CA LYS A 131 -4.08 -3.09 1.17
C LYS A 131 -3.49 -1.95 0.37
N GLY A 132 -4.00 -0.75 0.56
CA GLY A 132 -3.47 0.44 -0.11
C GLY A 132 -3.92 1.73 0.54
N ARG A 133 -3.49 2.85 -0.05
CA ARG A 133 -3.94 4.19 0.28
C ARG A 133 -4.40 4.87 -1.00
N LEU A 134 -5.56 5.51 -0.94
CA LEU A 134 -6.07 6.36 -2.01
C LEU A 134 -6.00 7.82 -1.56
N GLY A 135 -5.57 8.69 -2.46
CA GLY A 135 -5.78 10.13 -2.32
C GLY A 135 -7.27 10.50 -2.43
N ALA A 136 -7.61 11.74 -2.11
CA ALA A 136 -8.95 12.25 -2.40
C ALA A 136 -9.16 12.29 -3.93
N ASP A 137 -10.28 11.75 -4.38
CA ASP A 137 -10.69 11.58 -5.78
C ASP A 137 -9.73 10.72 -6.63
N ASP A 138 -8.90 9.91 -5.96
CA ASP A 138 -8.02 8.95 -6.60
C ASP A 138 -8.67 7.56 -6.70
N SER A 139 -8.20 6.74 -7.65
CA SER A 139 -8.76 5.42 -7.89
C SER A 139 -7.72 4.36 -8.20
N VAL A 140 -7.98 3.15 -7.72
CA VAL A 140 -7.15 1.96 -7.97
C VAL A 140 -8.01 0.82 -8.50
N ILE A 141 -7.44 0.00 -9.38
CA ILE A 141 -8.06 -1.23 -9.84
C ILE A 141 -7.40 -2.41 -9.13
N VAL A 142 -8.23 -3.20 -8.46
CA VAL A 142 -7.84 -4.42 -7.75
C VAL A 142 -8.32 -5.62 -8.55
N PRO A 143 -7.41 -6.41 -9.17
CA PRO A 143 -7.76 -7.71 -9.73
C PRO A 143 -8.27 -8.65 -8.63
N LEU A 144 -9.48 -9.16 -8.77
CA LEU A 144 -10.08 -10.09 -7.83
C LEU A 144 -9.68 -11.52 -8.20
N LYS A 145 -8.43 -11.87 -7.97
CA LYS A 145 -7.91 -13.21 -8.26
C LYS A 145 -7.66 -13.99 -6.98
N GLY A 146 -8.59 -14.90 -6.67
CA GLY A 146 -8.46 -15.83 -5.54
C GLY A 146 -7.73 -17.12 -5.90
N ASP A 147 -7.15 -17.77 -4.89
CA ASP A 147 -6.62 -19.15 -4.95
C ASP A 147 -7.73 -20.22 -4.87
N GLY A 148 -8.97 -19.80 -4.64
CA GLY A 148 -10.17 -20.62 -4.58
C GLY A 148 -11.40 -19.86 -5.07
N GLY A 149 -12.56 -20.52 -5.06
CA GLY A 149 -13.83 -19.87 -5.38
C GLY A 149 -14.23 -18.86 -4.31
N TYR A 150 -14.77 -17.72 -4.74
CA TYR A 150 -15.25 -16.65 -3.86
C TYR A 150 -16.52 -16.04 -4.46
N ASP A 151 -17.43 -15.58 -3.61
CA ASP A 151 -18.70 -14.97 -3.97
C ASP A 151 -18.88 -13.59 -3.32
N GLN A 152 -18.00 -13.22 -2.39
CA GLN A 152 -18.09 -12.00 -1.62
C GLN A 152 -16.75 -11.24 -1.63
N VAL A 153 -16.84 -9.92 -1.59
CA VAL A 153 -15.68 -9.03 -1.43
C VAL A 153 -15.95 -8.10 -0.26
N GLU A 154 -15.10 -8.19 0.77
CA GLU A 154 -15.14 -7.28 1.91
C GLU A 154 -14.25 -6.08 1.60
N VAL A 155 -14.83 -4.88 1.65
CA VAL A 155 -14.11 -3.61 1.51
C VAL A 155 -14.17 -2.89 2.86
N SER A 156 -13.01 -2.55 3.39
CA SER A 156 -12.86 -1.81 4.64
C SER A 156 -11.97 -0.61 4.44
N TRP A 157 -12.29 0.54 5.04
CA TRP A 157 -11.53 1.77 4.85
C TRP A 157 -11.59 2.69 6.05
N HIS A 158 -10.70 3.68 6.05
CA HIS A 158 -10.47 4.65 7.11
C HIS A 158 -9.87 4.02 8.36
N ASN A 159 -8.54 4.10 8.51
CA ASN A 159 -7.82 3.62 9.68
C ASN A 159 -7.31 4.80 10.53
N ILE A 160 -6.62 4.50 11.63
CA ILE A 160 -6.07 5.51 12.55
C ILE A 160 -5.13 6.53 11.89
N ASN A 161 -4.48 6.17 10.76
CA ASN A 161 -3.58 7.08 10.04
C ASN A 161 -4.33 8.07 9.13
N ASP A 162 -5.64 7.91 8.96
CA ASP A 162 -6.49 8.81 8.17
C ASP A 162 -7.07 9.96 9.00
N GLY A 163 -6.75 10.00 10.31
CA GLY A 163 -7.20 11.01 11.26
C GLY A 163 -8.49 10.64 11.99
N ASP A 164 -8.69 11.28 13.14
CA ASP A 164 -9.86 11.13 13.99
C ASP A 164 -10.85 12.31 13.83
N GLY A 165 -12.06 12.19 14.38
CA GLY A 165 -13.05 13.27 14.39
C GLY A 165 -14.09 13.20 13.27
N TYR A 166 -14.71 12.03 13.11
CA TYR A 166 -15.83 11.85 12.21
C TYR A 166 -17.17 11.91 12.94
N ASN A 167 -18.15 12.50 12.28
CA ASN A 167 -19.48 12.74 12.81
C ASN A 167 -20.52 12.02 11.96
N PHE A 168 -21.19 11.04 12.58
CA PHE A 168 -22.28 10.30 11.94
C PHE A 168 -23.67 10.87 12.29
N ASN A 169 -23.75 11.99 13.01
CA ASN A 169 -25.01 12.60 13.49
C ASN A 169 -25.86 13.19 12.35
N ASN A 170 -26.42 12.34 11.49
CA ASN A 170 -27.65 12.59 10.75
C ASN A 170 -28.13 11.27 10.10
N PRO A 171 -29.13 10.57 10.69
CA PRO A 171 -29.56 9.24 10.23
C PRO A 171 -30.68 9.26 9.17
N LEU A 172 -31.07 10.41 8.65
CA LEU A 172 -32.18 10.51 7.70
C LEU A 172 -31.68 10.93 6.32
N ASN A 173 -31.40 9.89 5.52
CA ASN A 173 -31.01 9.87 4.12
C ASN A 173 -29.55 10.29 3.81
N PRO A 174 -28.86 9.58 2.91
CA PRO A 174 -27.55 9.98 2.40
C PRO A 174 -27.62 11.38 1.78
N SER A 175 -27.02 12.37 2.45
CA SER A 175 -26.87 13.72 1.93
C SER A 175 -25.40 13.97 1.60
N LEU A 176 -25.14 14.40 0.36
CA LEU A 176 -23.82 14.78 -0.12
C LEU A 176 -23.60 16.26 0.21
N SER A 177 -22.91 16.54 1.32
CA SER A 177 -22.55 17.90 1.72
C SER A 177 -21.42 18.47 0.84
N SER A 178 -21.15 19.76 0.98
CA SER A 178 -19.96 20.37 0.38
C SER A 178 -18.67 19.79 0.97
N LEU A 179 -17.58 19.87 0.20
CA LEU A 179 -16.29 19.33 0.62
C LEU A 179 -15.82 19.88 1.98
N SER A 180 -16.06 21.16 2.24
CA SER A 180 -15.68 21.82 3.51
C SER A 180 -16.50 21.38 4.70
N SER A 181 -17.71 20.84 4.48
CA SER A 181 -18.62 20.36 5.53
C SER A 181 -18.63 18.82 5.63
N TRP A 182 -17.67 18.14 4.99
CA TRP A 182 -17.58 16.68 5.00
C TRP A 182 -16.82 16.19 6.25
N GLU A 183 -17.59 15.95 7.32
CA GLU A 183 -17.08 15.46 8.60
C GLU A 183 -17.12 13.93 8.73
N ARG A 184 -17.16 13.19 7.62
CA ARG A 184 -17.23 11.71 7.62
C ARG A 184 -15.96 11.09 7.03
N PRO A 185 -15.75 9.77 7.17
CA PRO A 185 -14.78 9.03 6.35
C PRO A 185 -15.03 9.26 4.85
N ALA A 186 -14.09 8.88 4.01
CA ALA A 186 -14.25 9.04 2.56
C ALA A 186 -15.49 8.28 2.04
N LEU A 187 -16.20 8.89 1.09
CA LEU A 187 -17.24 8.23 0.31
C LEU A 187 -16.56 7.29 -0.70
N PHE A 188 -16.81 5.99 -0.61
CA PHE A 188 -16.15 5.02 -1.48
C PHE A 188 -17.04 4.66 -2.66
N LYS A 189 -16.56 4.89 -3.88
CA LYS A 189 -17.22 4.36 -5.08
C LYS A 189 -16.55 3.04 -5.46
N ALA A 190 -17.33 1.96 -5.42
CA ALA A 190 -16.91 0.62 -5.81
C ALA A 190 -17.50 0.29 -7.18
N GLN A 191 -16.65 0.17 -8.20
CA GLN A 191 -17.05 -0.34 -9.52
C GLN A 191 -16.52 -1.75 -9.73
N TYR A 192 -17.43 -2.70 -9.74
CA TYR A 192 -17.15 -4.10 -10.01
C TYR A 192 -17.31 -4.39 -11.50
N MET A 193 -16.40 -5.17 -12.07
CA MET A 193 -16.49 -5.67 -13.43
C MET A 193 -16.11 -7.15 -13.45
N GLN A 194 -16.88 -7.97 -14.16
CA GLN A 194 -16.59 -9.39 -14.33
C GLN A 194 -16.92 -9.89 -15.73
N TYR A 195 -16.16 -10.87 -16.18
CA TYR A 195 -16.44 -11.62 -17.41
C TYR A 195 -15.94 -13.06 -17.27
N SER A 196 -16.46 -13.96 -18.11
CA SER A 196 -15.96 -15.34 -18.14
C SER A 196 -14.72 -15.41 -19.01
N LYS A 197 -13.66 -16.08 -18.53
CA LYS A 197 -12.39 -16.20 -19.25
C LYS A 197 -12.60 -16.75 -20.67
N GLY A 198 -12.14 -16.03 -21.69
CA GLY A 198 -12.21 -16.42 -23.10
C GLY A 198 -12.85 -15.34 -23.97
N THR A 199 -14.18 -15.24 -23.94
CA THR A 199 -14.92 -14.31 -24.80
C THR A 199 -15.35 -13.06 -24.03
N LEU A 200 -14.80 -11.90 -24.39
CA LEU A 200 -15.24 -10.59 -23.92
C LEU A 200 -16.22 -10.00 -24.93
N LYS A 201 -17.50 -9.85 -24.56
CA LYS A 201 -18.48 -9.15 -25.40
C LYS A 201 -18.88 -7.84 -24.71
N PRO A 202 -18.54 -6.67 -25.28
CA PRO A 202 -18.85 -5.37 -24.66
C PRO A 202 -20.33 -5.18 -24.33
N ALA A 203 -21.23 -5.70 -25.18
CA ALA A 203 -22.68 -5.62 -24.97
C ALA A 203 -23.15 -6.28 -23.65
N GLU A 204 -22.44 -7.29 -23.15
CA GLU A 204 -22.80 -7.98 -21.91
C GLU A 204 -22.53 -7.16 -20.65
N PHE A 205 -21.78 -6.05 -20.74
CA PHE A 205 -21.66 -5.08 -19.64
C PHE A 205 -22.83 -4.11 -19.58
N ASN A 206 -23.64 -4.04 -20.63
CA ASN A 206 -24.87 -3.27 -20.62
C ASN A 206 -26.03 -4.05 -19.99
N ASP A 207 -26.02 -5.39 -20.06
CA ASP A 207 -27.09 -6.27 -19.57
C ASP A 207 -26.75 -6.89 -18.20
N ASP A 208 -27.74 -6.93 -17.30
CA ASP A 208 -27.70 -7.29 -15.88
C ASP A 208 -26.69 -8.37 -15.44
N GLY A 209 -25.52 -7.95 -14.96
CA GLY A 209 -24.73 -8.81 -14.07
C GLY A 209 -23.21 -8.72 -14.20
N LYS A 210 -22.67 -7.97 -15.16
CA LYS A 210 -21.23 -8.01 -15.46
C LYS A 210 -20.45 -6.74 -15.13
N ALA A 211 -21.11 -5.60 -15.00
CA ALA A 211 -20.50 -4.38 -14.46
C ALA A 211 -21.48 -3.73 -13.50
N HIS A 212 -21.00 -3.37 -12.32
CA HIS A 212 -21.81 -2.73 -11.29
C HIS A 212 -21.09 -1.60 -10.57
N THR A 213 -21.76 -0.47 -10.31
CA THR A 213 -21.25 0.64 -9.53
C THR A 213 -22.12 0.86 -8.29
N VAL A 214 -21.49 0.91 -7.12
CA VAL A 214 -22.14 1.25 -5.86
C VAL A 214 -21.37 2.36 -5.17
N PHE A 215 -22.10 3.33 -4.62
CA PHE A 215 -21.54 4.38 -3.76
C PHE A 215 -21.76 3.99 -2.31
N LEU A 216 -20.68 3.85 -1.55
CA LEU A 216 -20.66 3.41 -0.16
C LEU A 216 -20.57 4.64 0.73
N TYR A 217 -21.73 5.03 1.28
CA TYR A 217 -21.89 6.19 2.14
C TYR A 217 -21.59 5.83 3.60
N PRO A 218 -20.56 6.43 4.24
CA PRO A 218 -20.22 6.15 5.63
C PRO A 218 -21.32 6.65 6.59
N ASN A 219 -21.93 5.74 7.36
CA ASN A 219 -22.91 6.10 8.38
C ASN A 219 -22.80 5.19 9.62
N ASP A 220 -23.41 5.55 10.75
CA ASP A 220 -23.47 4.68 11.95
C ASP A 220 -24.55 3.60 11.84
N VAL A 221 -25.52 3.82 10.96
CA VAL A 221 -26.54 2.89 10.49
C VAL A 221 -26.18 2.37 9.09
N GLY A 222 -26.77 1.24 8.69
CA GLY A 222 -26.52 0.65 7.38
C GLY A 222 -26.36 -0.86 7.44
N SER A 223 -26.39 -1.49 6.26
CA SER A 223 -26.22 -2.94 6.17
C SER A 223 -24.74 -3.32 6.14
N ALA A 224 -24.38 -4.42 6.78
CA ALA A 224 -23.02 -4.97 6.73
C ALA A 224 -22.72 -5.69 5.40
N SER A 225 -23.74 -5.89 4.57
CA SER A 225 -23.62 -6.53 3.28
C SER A 225 -24.62 -5.98 2.27
N HIS A 226 -24.21 -5.92 1.01
CA HIS A 226 -25.02 -5.47 -0.10
C HIS A 226 -24.87 -6.42 -1.28
N ASP A 227 -26.00 -6.86 -1.85
CA ASP A 227 -26.01 -7.48 -3.17
C ASP A 227 -25.77 -6.40 -4.22
N ILE A 228 -24.61 -6.44 -4.85
CA ILE A 228 -24.19 -5.41 -5.80
C ILE A 228 -25.11 -5.38 -7.03
N LYS A 229 -25.73 -6.52 -7.38
CA LYS A 229 -26.68 -6.62 -8.50
C LYS A 229 -27.94 -5.80 -8.26
N LEU A 230 -28.38 -5.73 -7.01
CA LEU A 230 -29.61 -5.02 -6.62
C LEU A 230 -29.39 -3.53 -6.38
N LYS A 231 -28.14 -3.07 -6.37
CA LYS A 231 -27.76 -1.70 -6.01
C LYS A 231 -27.17 -0.89 -7.16
N ASP A 232 -26.80 -1.56 -8.25
CA ASP A 232 -26.37 -0.91 -9.48
C ASP A 232 -27.46 -0.98 -10.53
N LEU A 233 -28.35 0.00 -10.52
CA LEU A 233 -29.32 0.19 -11.58
C LEU A 233 -28.79 1.30 -12.51
N ARG A 234 -27.69 1.02 -13.21
CA ARG A 234 -27.12 1.92 -14.25
C ARG A 234 -28.15 2.39 -15.29
N ARG A 235 -29.29 1.70 -15.39
CA ARG A 235 -30.39 1.98 -16.33
C ARG A 235 -31.63 2.66 -15.71
N ASP A 236 -31.79 2.75 -14.39
CA ASP A 236 -33.02 3.29 -13.78
C ASP A 236 -32.93 4.78 -13.37
N GLY A 237 -31.72 5.36 -13.38
CA GLY A 237 -31.49 6.76 -12.99
C GLY A 237 -31.50 7.02 -11.47
N SER A 238 -31.61 5.97 -10.65
CA SER A 238 -31.66 5.98 -9.18
C SER A 238 -30.36 5.36 -8.63
N ALA A 239 -29.23 6.04 -8.84
CA ALA A 239 -27.97 5.68 -8.21
C ALA A 239 -27.88 6.32 -6.81
N GLU A 240 -28.72 5.85 -5.89
CA GLU A 240 -28.67 6.31 -4.50
C GLU A 240 -27.45 5.72 -3.77
N PRO A 241 -26.71 6.52 -2.99
CA PRO A 241 -25.66 6.00 -2.13
C PRO A 241 -26.22 4.99 -1.14
N VAL A 242 -25.48 3.90 -0.96
CA VAL A 242 -25.82 2.84 -0.02
C VAL A 242 -25.10 3.10 1.29
N GLU A 243 -25.87 3.15 2.38
CA GLU A 243 -25.35 3.36 3.72
C GLU A 243 -24.55 2.14 4.20
N VAL A 244 -23.30 2.39 4.58
CA VAL A 244 -22.39 1.41 5.17
C VAL A 244 -22.18 1.74 6.63
N LYS A 245 -22.41 0.73 7.47
CA LYS A 245 -22.19 0.82 8.90
C LYS A 245 -20.70 1.00 9.23
N CYS A 246 -20.40 2.11 9.89
CA CYS A 246 -19.09 2.50 10.39
C CYS A 246 -19.14 2.60 11.92
N GLN A 247 -18.01 2.35 12.56
CA GLN A 247 -17.87 2.40 14.01
C GLN A 247 -17.29 3.74 14.45
N SER A 248 -17.74 4.27 15.59
CA SER A 248 -17.27 5.57 16.10
C SER A 248 -15.83 5.57 16.62
N SER A 249 -15.18 4.41 16.73
CA SER A 249 -13.76 4.31 17.05
C SER A 249 -13.16 3.08 16.38
N PRO A 250 -11.99 3.18 15.72
CA PRO A 250 -11.29 2.02 15.23
C PRO A 250 -10.63 1.34 16.45
N GLY A 251 -10.75 0.02 16.59
CA GLY A 251 -9.78 -0.71 17.40
C GLY A 251 -8.35 -0.42 16.90
N ILE A 252 -7.33 -0.60 17.74
CA ILE A 252 -5.90 -0.24 17.49
C ILE A 252 -5.36 -0.69 16.11
N VAL A 253 -5.96 -1.70 15.47
CA VAL A 253 -5.55 -2.27 14.18
C VAL A 253 -6.71 -2.38 13.17
N GLY A 254 -7.78 -1.62 13.38
CA GLY A 254 -9.04 -1.73 12.64
C GLY A 254 -9.27 -0.67 11.57
N TYR A 255 -10.30 -0.91 10.76
CA TYR A 255 -10.92 0.08 9.87
C TYR A 255 -12.25 0.49 10.46
N VAL A 256 -12.58 1.78 10.33
CA VAL A 256 -13.82 2.38 10.84
C VAL A 256 -15.04 1.90 10.06
N CYS A 257 -14.92 1.85 8.72
CA CYS A 257 -16.01 1.43 7.84
C CYS A 257 -15.69 0.08 7.21
N SER A 258 -16.69 -0.80 7.10
CA SER A 258 -16.56 -2.09 6.42
C SER A 258 -17.89 -2.58 5.86
N THR A 259 -17.86 -3.15 4.66
CA THR A 259 -19.04 -3.78 4.05
C THR A 259 -18.64 -4.97 3.17
N LYS A 260 -19.55 -5.93 3.03
CA LYS A 260 -19.43 -7.09 2.14
C LYS A 260 -20.28 -6.91 0.88
N LEU A 261 -19.64 -6.85 -0.26
CA LEU A 261 -20.28 -6.86 -1.57
C LEU A 261 -20.49 -8.30 -2.02
N ILE A 262 -21.75 -8.73 -2.13
CA ILE A 262 -22.12 -10.05 -2.68
C ILE A 262 -22.08 -9.92 -4.20
N LEU A 263 -21.34 -10.81 -4.85
CA LEU A 263 -21.07 -10.76 -6.28
C LEU A 263 -21.99 -11.72 -7.05
N PRO A 264 -22.47 -11.34 -8.25
CA PRO A 264 -23.28 -12.23 -9.07
C PRO A 264 -22.47 -13.48 -9.49
N PRO A 265 -23.02 -14.69 -9.40
CA PRO A 265 -22.29 -15.93 -9.67
C PRO A 265 -21.76 -15.95 -11.11
N MET A 266 -20.53 -16.44 -11.31
CA MET A 266 -19.93 -16.54 -12.64
C MET A 266 -18.93 -17.70 -12.72
N PRO A 267 -19.10 -18.64 -13.66
CA PRO A 267 -18.11 -19.68 -13.91
C PRO A 267 -16.88 -19.09 -14.59
N ASN A 268 -15.68 -19.58 -14.22
CA ASN A 268 -14.40 -19.10 -14.75
C ASN A 268 -14.27 -17.57 -14.68
N ARG A 269 -14.70 -16.99 -13.55
CA ARG A 269 -14.73 -15.54 -13.32
C ARG A 269 -13.35 -14.92 -13.48
N VAL A 270 -13.28 -13.89 -14.30
CA VAL A 270 -12.25 -12.86 -14.24
C VAL A 270 -12.93 -11.58 -13.79
N ALA A 271 -12.50 -11.04 -12.65
CA ALA A 271 -13.14 -9.86 -12.08
C ALA A 271 -12.14 -8.82 -11.59
N TYR A 272 -12.59 -7.58 -11.60
CA TYR A 272 -11.85 -6.40 -11.17
C TYR A 272 -12.76 -5.55 -10.30
N LEU A 273 -12.18 -4.97 -9.25
CA LEU A 273 -12.82 -3.98 -8.41
C LEU A 273 -12.05 -2.68 -8.52
N ARG A 274 -12.68 -1.65 -9.09
CA ARG A 274 -12.16 -0.30 -9.04
C ARG A 274 -12.71 0.40 -7.80
N LEU A 275 -11.82 0.83 -6.93
CA LEU A 275 -12.16 1.64 -5.76
C LEU A 275 -11.75 3.08 -6.02
N THR A 276 -12.65 4.01 -5.77
CA THR A 276 -12.38 5.44 -5.80
C THR A 276 -12.73 6.03 -4.43
N SER A 277 -11.79 6.73 -3.82
CA SER A 277 -12.00 7.45 -2.57
C SER A 277 -12.44 8.87 -2.91
N MET A 278 -13.63 9.30 -2.51
CA MET A 278 -14.14 10.64 -2.76
C MET A 278 -14.15 11.45 -1.46
N TYR A 279 -14.09 12.77 -1.57
CA TYR A 279 -14.05 13.76 -0.46
C TYR A 279 -12.77 13.74 0.39
N LYS A 280 -12.26 12.56 0.76
CA LYS A 280 -11.06 12.41 1.59
C LYS A 280 -10.16 11.30 1.06
N SER A 281 -8.89 11.35 1.43
CA SER A 281 -8.00 10.20 1.30
C SER A 281 -8.39 9.12 2.32
N ALA A 282 -8.12 7.86 1.99
CA ALA A 282 -8.31 6.77 2.94
C ALA A 282 -7.31 5.63 2.68
N HIS A 283 -6.81 5.05 3.76
CA HIS A 283 -6.30 3.70 3.73
C HIS A 283 -7.47 2.73 3.60
N PHE A 284 -7.28 1.70 2.79
CA PHE A 284 -8.30 0.70 2.55
C PHE A 284 -7.72 -0.71 2.52
N GLN A 285 -8.61 -1.67 2.67
CA GLN A 285 -8.36 -3.09 2.59
C GLN A 285 -9.47 -3.77 1.81
N VAL A 286 -9.09 -4.74 1.00
CA VAL A 286 -10.00 -5.65 0.30
C VAL A 286 -9.67 -7.09 0.71
N LYS A 287 -10.70 -7.89 0.99
CA LYS A 287 -10.59 -9.35 1.17
C LYS A 287 -11.57 -10.07 0.24
N LEU A 288 -11.18 -11.26 -0.20
CA LEU A 288 -12.08 -12.19 -0.87
C LEU A 288 -12.65 -13.15 0.17
N LEU A 289 -13.95 -13.41 0.11
CA LEU A 289 -14.65 -14.31 1.00
C LEU A 289 -15.42 -15.36 0.19
N ASP A 290 -15.50 -16.58 0.71
CA ASP A 290 -16.39 -17.62 0.18
C ASP A 290 -17.81 -17.51 0.77
N GLY A 291 -18.71 -18.41 0.34
CA GLY A 291 -20.11 -18.40 0.78
C GLY A 291 -20.29 -18.69 2.27
N ALA A 292 -19.27 -19.24 2.94
CA ALA A 292 -19.23 -19.42 4.39
C ALA A 292 -18.57 -18.23 5.11
N SER A 293 -18.28 -17.12 4.40
CA SER A 293 -17.52 -15.97 4.89
C SER A 293 -16.08 -16.29 5.34
N ALA A 294 -15.49 -17.38 4.87
CA ALA A 294 -14.08 -17.68 5.12
C ALA A 294 -13.18 -16.93 4.13
N VAL A 295 -11.99 -16.52 4.60
CA VAL A 295 -11.06 -15.72 3.80
C VAL A 295 -10.41 -16.57 2.70
N VAL A 296 -10.63 -16.16 1.46
CA VAL A 296 -9.96 -16.68 0.27
C VAL A 296 -8.74 -15.82 -0.02
N LYS A 297 -7.57 -16.46 -0.12
CA LYS A 297 -6.32 -15.73 -0.38
C LYS A 297 -6.28 -15.23 -1.81
N PHE A 298 -5.85 -13.98 -2.00
CA PHE A 298 -5.43 -13.47 -3.29
C PHE A 298 -4.23 -14.26 -3.82
N ASP A 299 -4.19 -14.54 -5.12
CA ASP A 299 -3.06 -15.21 -5.78
C ASP A 299 -2.35 -14.28 -6.77
N GLY A 300 -1.20 -13.75 -6.35
CA GLY A 300 -0.33 -12.95 -7.21
C GLY A 300 -0.84 -11.55 -7.53
N VAL A 301 -1.76 -11.01 -6.73
CA VAL A 301 -2.28 -9.64 -6.89
C VAL A 301 -1.36 -8.64 -6.17
N GLN A 302 -1.14 -8.86 -4.88
CA GLN A 302 -0.18 -8.09 -4.07
C GLN A 302 0.68 -9.03 -3.22
N PRO A 303 1.67 -9.74 -3.83
CA PRO A 303 2.64 -10.53 -3.08
C PRO A 303 3.38 -9.74 -2.00
N ILE A 304 3.82 -10.45 -0.96
CA ILE A 304 4.69 -9.93 0.09
C ILE A 304 6.09 -10.52 -0.09
N ILE A 305 7.11 -9.68 -0.05
CA ILE A 305 8.51 -10.08 -0.03
C ILE A 305 9.10 -9.64 1.30
N ASP A 306 9.66 -10.60 2.03
CA ASP A 306 10.29 -10.40 3.32
C ASP A 306 11.79 -10.68 3.18
N SER A 307 12.59 -9.65 3.40
CA SER A 307 14.04 -9.66 3.15
C SER A 307 14.81 -9.25 4.41
N THR A 308 15.89 -9.96 4.71
CA THR A 308 16.82 -9.63 5.79
C THR A 308 18.18 -9.30 5.20
N GLY A 309 18.60 -8.05 5.37
CA GLY A 309 19.91 -7.53 5.01
C GLY A 309 20.87 -7.52 6.19
N ARG A 310 22.16 -7.59 5.89
CA ARG A 310 23.29 -7.60 6.80
C ARG A 310 24.36 -6.62 6.30
N ALA A 311 24.86 -5.80 7.22
CA ALA A 311 26.10 -5.06 7.04
C ALA A 311 26.98 -5.34 8.25
N ASN A 312 28.13 -5.98 8.02
CA ASN A 312 28.97 -6.51 9.09
C ASN A 312 28.18 -7.44 10.05
N ASP A 313 27.98 -7.03 11.30
CA ASP A 313 27.25 -7.73 12.36
C ASP A 313 25.85 -7.16 12.61
N VAL A 314 25.44 -6.12 11.88
CA VAL A 314 24.12 -5.48 11.99
C VAL A 314 23.16 -6.07 10.96
N TYR A 315 21.93 -6.35 11.40
CA TYR A 315 20.87 -6.92 10.57
C TYR A 315 19.65 -6.00 10.53
N ARG A 316 19.02 -5.89 9.35
CA ARG A 316 17.75 -5.20 9.17
C ARG A 316 16.80 -6.07 8.35
N ARG A 317 15.54 -6.16 8.80
CA ARG A 317 14.47 -6.89 8.10
C ARG A 317 13.48 -5.90 7.50
N VAL A 318 13.12 -6.11 6.25
CA VAL A 318 12.17 -5.30 5.48
C VAL A 318 11.10 -6.21 4.90
N GLU A 319 9.84 -5.90 5.17
CA GLU A 319 8.69 -6.52 4.52
C GLU A 319 8.09 -5.53 3.52
N ALA A 320 8.03 -5.93 2.26
CA ALA A 320 7.53 -5.11 1.16
C ALA A 320 6.36 -5.79 0.46
N ARG A 321 5.26 -5.07 0.28
CA ARG A 321 4.16 -5.46 -0.60
C ARG A 321 4.47 -4.98 -2.01
N VAL A 322 4.41 -5.89 -2.97
CA VAL A 322 4.66 -5.60 -4.38
C VAL A 322 3.39 -5.88 -5.15
N GLU A 323 3.02 -4.96 -6.04
CA GLU A 323 1.88 -5.14 -6.93
C GLU A 323 2.37 -5.73 -8.25
N ALA A 324 1.66 -6.75 -8.74
CA ALA A 324 1.97 -7.36 -10.03
C ALA A 324 1.40 -6.56 -11.21
N VAL A 325 0.72 -5.44 -10.95
CA VAL A 325 0.07 -4.62 -11.97
C VAL A 325 1.14 -3.83 -12.71
N ASP A 326 1.12 -3.93 -14.03
CA ASP A 326 1.92 -3.10 -14.92
C ASP A 326 1.61 -1.62 -14.61
N ARG A 327 2.52 -0.96 -13.90
CA ARG A 327 2.41 0.45 -13.54
C ARG A 327 2.40 1.35 -14.78
N ASN A 328 2.72 0.82 -15.95
CA ASN A 328 2.75 1.57 -17.21
C ASN A 328 1.41 1.58 -17.96
N PHE A 329 0.35 0.96 -17.43
CA PHE A 329 -0.99 1.15 -17.99
C PHE A 329 -1.79 2.16 -17.16
N PRO A 330 -1.84 3.46 -17.56
CA PRO A 330 -2.72 4.42 -16.92
C PRO A 330 -4.17 4.01 -17.17
N PHE A 331 -4.86 3.54 -16.14
CA PHE A 331 -6.30 3.32 -16.22
C PHE A 331 -7.00 4.68 -16.25
N PRO A 332 -7.71 5.04 -17.34
CA PRO A 332 -8.33 6.35 -17.44
C PRO A 332 -9.37 6.53 -16.34
N ARG A 333 -9.31 7.67 -15.63
CA ARG A 333 -10.20 7.95 -14.50
C ARG A 333 -11.67 8.05 -14.92
N ALA A 334 -11.90 8.51 -16.14
CA ALA A 334 -13.18 8.51 -16.82
C ALA A 334 -12.92 8.11 -18.28
N THR A 335 -13.79 7.28 -18.83
CA THR A 335 -13.86 7.03 -20.27
C THR A 335 -15.27 7.37 -20.72
N ILE A 336 -15.40 8.11 -21.81
CA ILE A 336 -16.68 8.43 -22.42
C ILE A 336 -16.72 7.64 -23.72
N ASP A 337 -17.52 6.60 -23.74
CA ASP A 337 -17.82 5.86 -24.97
C ASP A 337 -19.12 6.42 -25.57
N ILE A 338 -18.99 7.07 -26.72
CA ILE A 338 -20.10 7.70 -27.45
C ILE A 338 -20.76 6.74 -28.46
N SER A 339 -20.35 5.48 -28.52
CA SER A 339 -20.79 4.52 -29.55
C SER A 339 -22.28 4.18 -29.53
N ASN A 340 -22.98 4.43 -28.42
CA ASN A 340 -24.38 4.01 -28.20
C ASN A 340 -25.30 5.16 -27.73
N ASN A 341 -25.03 6.39 -28.19
CA ASN A 341 -25.67 7.67 -27.81
C ASN A 341 -25.20 8.24 -26.45
N PHE A 342 -24.54 9.39 -26.51
CA PHE A 342 -24.18 10.20 -25.34
C PHE A 342 -25.17 11.35 -25.19
N CYS A 343 -25.82 11.42 -24.03
CA CYS A 343 -26.81 12.45 -23.77
C CYS A 343 -26.59 13.02 -22.38
N LYS A 344 -26.07 14.24 -22.34
CA LYS A 344 -25.86 15.00 -21.11
C LYS A 344 -27.17 15.69 -20.76
N ASN A 345 -27.87 15.18 -19.74
CA ASN A 345 -29.18 15.68 -19.35
C ASN A 345 -29.16 16.76 -18.26
N PHE A 346 -28.00 17.35 -17.99
CA PHE A 346 -27.89 18.38 -16.97
C PHE A 346 -26.68 19.27 -17.20
N SER A 347 -26.77 20.52 -16.76
CA SER A 347 -25.62 21.39 -16.56
C SER A 347 -25.61 21.90 -15.11
N LEU A 348 -24.40 22.03 -14.58
CA LEU A 348 -24.14 22.60 -13.26
C LEU A 348 -23.43 23.93 -13.49
N THR A 349 -23.91 24.97 -12.85
CA THR A 349 -23.17 26.21 -12.64
C THR A 349 -22.76 26.28 -11.17
N GLU A 350 -21.98 27.29 -10.77
CA GLU A 350 -21.55 27.44 -9.37
C GLU A 350 -22.70 27.49 -8.37
N ASN A 351 -23.88 27.94 -8.81
CA ASN A 351 -25.02 28.18 -7.92
C ASN A 351 -26.31 27.47 -8.35
N ASP A 352 -26.33 26.79 -9.49
CA ASP A 352 -27.60 26.33 -10.07
C ASP A 352 -27.49 24.99 -10.81
N PHE A 353 -28.62 24.28 -10.81
CA PHE A 353 -28.80 23.02 -11.52
C PHE A 353 -29.83 23.20 -12.64
N PHE A 354 -29.42 22.95 -13.87
CA PHE A 354 -30.31 22.95 -15.01
C PHE A 354 -30.53 21.52 -15.48
N GLY A 355 -31.71 20.98 -15.21
CA GLY A 355 -32.16 19.70 -15.78
C GLY A 355 -32.55 19.88 -17.24
N GLY A 356 -32.03 19.02 -18.12
CA GLY A 356 -32.51 18.87 -19.49
C GLY A 356 -33.60 17.80 -19.59
N SER A 357 -34.09 17.58 -20.82
CA SER A 357 -34.73 16.31 -21.19
C SER A 357 -33.87 15.57 -22.20
N CYS A 358 -33.63 14.29 -21.93
CA CYS A 358 -32.87 13.41 -22.79
C CYS A 358 -33.80 12.31 -23.32
N ASN A 359 -33.95 12.23 -24.64
CA ASN A 359 -34.66 11.13 -25.26
C ASN A 359 -33.65 10.21 -25.99
N PRO A 360 -33.22 9.08 -25.39
CA PRO A 360 -32.25 8.19 -26.01
C PRO A 360 -32.79 7.41 -27.21
N SER A 361 -34.10 7.52 -27.54
CA SER A 361 -34.71 6.86 -28.69
C SER A 361 -34.68 7.72 -29.95
N ILE A 362 -33.54 7.75 -30.64
CA ILE A 362 -33.53 7.91 -32.10
C ILE A 362 -32.60 6.84 -32.66
N SER A 363 -33.20 5.74 -33.12
CA SER A 363 -32.60 4.84 -34.10
C SER A 363 -33.03 5.29 -35.49
N GLY A 364 -32.09 5.40 -36.42
CA GLY A 364 -32.30 5.77 -37.83
C GLY A 364 -31.65 7.13 -38.10
N ILE A 365 -30.58 7.23 -38.89
CA ILE A 365 -30.33 6.62 -40.20
C ILE A 365 -28.96 5.94 -40.25
#